data_AF-A0A6J5WKA9-F1
#
_entry.id   AF-A0A6J5WKA9-F1
#
_cell.length_a   1.000
_cell.length_b   1.000
_cell.length_c   1.000
_cell.angle_alpha   90.00
_cell.angle_beta   90.00
_cell.angle_gamma   90.00
#
_symmetry.space_group_name_H-M   'P 1'
#
loop_
_entity.id
_entity.type
_entity.pdbx_description
1 polymer ?
#
loop_
_entity_poly.entity_id
_entity_poly.type
_entity_poly.pdbx_seq_one_letter_code
_entity_poly.pdbx_strand_id
1 'polypeptide(L)'
;MQSIPLNCIVPFFGEQPFWGERVHARGVGPAPIPADEFLLEKLVDAIRFMLDPKVKERAVEIAKAMDGEDGVTGAVNAFHRHFPHNKSEDNNVKQNLHVRSIYRVT
;
A
#
# COMPACT_ATOMS: atom_id res chain seq x y z
N MET A 1 0.28 24.28 6.96
CA MET A 1 0.96 23.07 6.46
C MET A 1 1.10 22.12 7.65
N GLN A 2 0.42 20.97 7.65
CA GLN A 2 0.59 20.00 8.73
C GLN A 2 2.05 19.53 8.75
N SER A 3 2.66 19.50 9.94
CA SER A 3 4.01 18.95 10.09
C SER A 3 3.94 17.44 9.92
N ILE A 4 4.66 16.89 8.94
CA ILE A 4 4.78 15.44 8.76
C ILE A 4 5.73 14.91 9.86
N PRO A 5 5.26 14.06 10.78
CA PRO A 5 6.14 13.48 11.78
C PRO A 5 7.08 12.47 11.12
N LEU A 6 8.37 12.55 11.46
CA LEU A 6 9.38 11.57 11.08
C LEU A 6 9.51 10.55 12.22
N ASN A 7 9.72 9.28 11.88
CA ASN A 7 9.70 8.18 12.83
C ASN A 7 10.98 7.34 12.74
N CYS A 8 11.49 6.90 13.89
CA CYS A 8 12.53 5.90 14.03
C CYS A 8 11.90 4.61 14.57
N ILE A 9 12.00 3.52 13.81
CA ILE A 9 11.37 2.25 14.18
C ILE A 9 12.36 1.37 14.95
N VAL A 10 11.95 0.91 16.13
CA VAL A 10 12.65 -0.08 16.95
C VAL A 10 11.85 -1.39 16.86
N PRO A 11 12.16 -2.28 15.90
CA PRO A 11 11.35 -3.46 15.67
C PRO A 11 11.47 -4.46 16.82
N PHE A 12 10.31 -4.99 17.24
CA PHE A 12 10.22 -6.10 18.21
C PHE A 12 9.48 -7.30 17.62
N PHE A 13 8.29 -7.09 17.05
CA PHE A 13 7.49 -8.16 16.43
C PHE A 13 6.50 -7.65 15.37
N GLY A 14 5.97 -8.57 14.57
CA GLY A 14 4.94 -8.30 13.58
C GLY A 14 5.49 -7.56 12.36
N GLU A 15 4.74 -6.56 11.89
CA GLU A 15 5.03 -5.81 10.66
C GLU A 15 6.11 -4.73 10.84
N GLN A 16 6.55 -4.46 12.07
CA GLN A 16 7.51 -3.39 12.38
C GLN A 16 8.84 -3.52 11.62
N PRO A 17 9.47 -4.71 11.48
CA PRO A 17 10.71 -4.85 10.70
C PRO A 17 10.49 -4.47 9.24
N PHE A 18 9.38 -4.92 8.64
CA PHE A 18 9.03 -4.60 7.27
C PHE A 18 8.83 -3.10 7.07
N TRP A 19 7.99 -2.46 7.89
CA TRP A 19 7.73 -1.02 7.75
C TRP A 19 8.94 -0.16 8.10
N GLY A 20 9.76 -0.58 9.06
CA GLY A 20 11.06 0.02 9.36
C GLY A 20 11.94 0.09 8.12
N GLU A 21 12.12 -1.04 7.46
CA GLU A 21 12.94 -1.11 6.25
C GLU A 21 12.35 -0.28 5.10
N ARG A 22 11.02 -0.28 4.93
CA ARG A 22 10.35 0.53 3.90
C ARG A 22 10.56 2.03 4.11
N VAL A 23 10.43 2.50 5.35
CA VAL A 23 10.66 3.91 5.73
C VAL A 23 12.12 4.30 5.48
N HIS A 24 13.06 3.43 5.86
CA HIS A 24 14.49 3.66 5.65
C HIS A 24 14.86 3.68 4.16
N ALA A 25 14.43 2.69 3.39
CA ALA A 25 14.70 2.56 1.96
C ALA A 25 14.16 3.75 1.14
N ARG A 26 13.10 4.40 1.64
CA ARG A 26 12.53 5.62 1.05
C ARG A 26 13.22 6.91 1.53
N GLY A 27 14.18 6.82 2.44
CA GLY A 27 14.97 7.94 2.95
C GLY A 27 14.18 8.89 3.86
N VAL A 28 13.02 8.46 4.37
CA VAL A 28 12.12 9.25 5.23
C VAL A 28 12.20 8.83 6.71
N GLY A 29 13.13 7.95 7.03
CA GLY A 29 13.53 7.66 8.41
C GLY A 29 14.91 7.01 8.46
N PRO A 30 15.51 6.97 9.65
CA PRO A 30 16.80 6.31 9.88
C PRO A 30 16.66 4.79 9.71
N ALA A 31 17.80 4.09 9.65
CA ALA A 31 17.80 2.63 9.67
C ALA A 31 17.09 2.12 10.94
N PRO A 32 16.27 1.06 10.86
CA PRO A 32 15.65 0.46 12.04
C PRO A 32 16.72 0.06 13.06
N ILE A 33 16.43 0.26 14.35
CA ILE A 33 17.34 -0.11 15.43
C ILE A 33 16.76 -1.35 16.11
N PRO A 34 17.28 -2.57 15.86
CA PRO A 34 16.84 -3.77 16.55
C PRO A 34 16.85 -3.57 18.06
N ALA A 35 15.85 -4.10 18.77
CA ALA A 35 15.68 -3.84 20.20
C ALA A 35 16.86 -4.34 21.06
N ASP A 36 17.48 -5.44 20.65
CA ASP A 36 18.69 -6.02 21.25
C ASP A 36 19.96 -5.21 20.97
N GLU A 37 19.92 -4.34 19.96
CA GLU A 37 21.02 -3.44 19.62
C GLU A 37 20.73 -1.96 19.97
N PHE A 38 19.66 -1.68 20.72
CA PHE A 38 19.24 -0.33 21.04
C PHE A 38 20.21 0.35 22.01
N LEU A 39 20.88 1.40 21.53
CA LEU A 39 21.91 2.13 22.26
C LEU A 39 21.70 3.64 22.12
N LEU A 40 22.18 4.41 23.11
CA LEU A 40 22.08 5.86 23.12
C LEU A 40 22.61 6.49 21.83
N GLU A 41 23.81 6.09 21.38
CA GLU A 41 24.43 6.65 20.18
C GLU A 41 23.58 6.42 18.92
N LYS A 42 23.01 5.22 18.78
CA LYS A 42 22.11 4.91 17.66
C LYS A 42 20.83 5.75 17.70
N LEU A 43 20.28 6.00 18.89
CA LEU A 43 19.12 6.87 19.05
C LEU A 43 19.47 8.33 18.71
N VAL A 44 20.62 8.82 19.17
CA VAL A 44 21.10 10.18 18.87
C VAL A 44 21.28 10.37 17.36
N ASP A 45 21.91 9.41 16.68
CA ASP A 45 22.11 9.46 15.24
C ASP A 45 20.78 9.37 14.47
N ALA A 46 19.85 8.54 14.93
CA ALA A 46 18.49 8.49 14.38
C ALA A 46 17.76 9.84 14.51
N ILE A 47 17.87 10.51 15.66
CA ILE A 47 17.28 11.84 15.88
C ILE A 47 17.94 12.87 14.97
N ARG A 48 19.28 12.88 14.87
CA ARG A 48 20.02 13.78 13.98
C ARG A 48 19.59 13.61 12.52
N PHE A 49 19.45 12.37 12.07
CA PHE A 49 18.93 12.06 10.74
C PHE A 49 17.53 12.68 10.54
N MET A 50 16.61 12.47 11.47
CA MET A 50 15.24 13.02 11.38
C MET A 50 15.18 14.55 11.47
N LEU A 51 16.21 15.21 12.02
CA LEU A 51 16.29 16.67 12.04
C LEU A 51 16.80 17.27 10.72
N ASP A 52 17.41 16.47 9.85
CA ASP A 52 17.88 16.93 8.53
C ASP A 52 16.68 17.43 7.68
N PRO A 53 16.68 18.71 7.24
CA PRO A 53 15.63 19.26 6.38
C PRO A 53 15.34 18.41 5.13
N LYS A 54 16.34 17.76 4.54
CA LYS A 54 16.17 16.91 3.36
C LYS A 54 15.28 15.69 3.64
N VAL A 55 15.31 15.17 4.86
CA VAL A 55 14.44 14.05 5.26
C VAL A 55 12.99 14.50 5.31
N LYS A 56 12.73 15.73 5.78
CA LYS A 56 11.40 16.33 5.76
C LYS A 56 10.90 16.60 4.34
N GLU A 57 11.77 17.10 3.46
CA GLU A 57 11.45 17.32 2.04
C GLU A 57 11.00 16.02 1.37
N ARG A 58 11.77 14.93 1.52
CA ARG A 58 11.40 13.61 0.99
C ARG A 58 10.07 13.10 1.56
N ALA A 59 9.81 13.32 2.84
CA ALA A 59 8.54 12.93 3.45
C ALA A 59 7.35 13.69 2.84
N VAL A 60 7.52 14.99 2.55
CA VAL A 60 6.51 15.79 1.84
C VAL A 60 6.32 15.30 0.41
N GLU A 61 7.38 14.94 -0.30
CA GLU A 61 7.29 14.40 -1.66
C GLU A 61 6.50 13.09 -1.70
N ILE A 62 6.78 12.17 -0.78
CA ILE A 62 6.04 10.90 -0.69
C ILE A 62 4.57 11.15 -0.33
N ALA A 63 4.31 12.03 0.64
CA ALA A 63 2.93 12.37 1.02
C ALA A 63 2.13 12.93 -0.17
N LYS A 64 2.74 13.83 -0.97
CA LYS A 64 2.13 14.37 -2.19
C LYS A 64 1.89 13.29 -3.25
N ALA A 65 2.82 12.35 -3.40
CA ALA A 65 2.66 11.25 -4.35
C ALA A 65 1.51 10.32 -3.94
N MET A 66 1.31 10.11 -2.64
CA MET A 66 0.21 9.29 -2.09
C MET A 66 -1.15 9.99 -2.14
N ASP A 67 -1.18 11.33 -2.07
CA ASP A 67 -2.43 12.13 -2.08
C ASP A 67 -3.25 11.94 -3.36
N GLY A 68 -2.59 11.61 -4.48
CA GLY A 68 -3.24 11.35 -5.76
C GLY A 68 -3.69 9.91 -5.97
N GLU A 69 -3.49 9.00 -5.01
CA GLU A 69 -3.77 7.58 -5.17
C GLU A 69 -5.18 7.19 -4.66
N ASP A 70 -6.01 6.62 -5.53
CA ASP A 70 -7.23 5.91 -5.12
C ASP A 70 -6.96 4.41 -4.99
N GLY A 71 -6.42 4.02 -3.82
CA GLY A 71 -6.08 2.64 -3.52
C GLY A 71 -7.29 1.70 -3.47
N VAL A 72 -8.48 2.21 -3.12
CA VAL A 72 -9.70 1.38 -3.02
C VAL A 72 -10.18 0.99 -4.40
N THR A 73 -10.35 1.98 -5.28
CA THR A 73 -10.73 1.70 -6.67
C THR A 73 -9.67 0.84 -7.37
N GLY A 74 -8.38 1.11 -7.12
CA GLY A 74 -7.28 0.28 -7.60
C GLY A 74 -7.40 -1.18 -7.16
N ALA A 75 -7.69 -1.43 -5.88
CA ALA A 75 -7.86 -2.78 -5.33
C ALA A 75 -9.09 -3.50 -5.91
N VAL A 76 -10.23 -2.82 -6.02
CA VAL A 76 -11.46 -3.39 -6.62
C VAL A 76 -11.22 -3.80 -8.08
N ASN A 77 -10.59 -2.93 -8.86
CA ASN A 77 -10.25 -3.22 -10.25
C ASN A 77 -9.25 -4.39 -10.37
N ALA A 78 -8.26 -4.45 -9.49
CA ALA A 78 -7.31 -5.56 -9.44
C ALA A 78 -8.00 -6.87 -9.06
N PHE A 79 -8.94 -6.84 -8.10
CA PHE A 79 -9.73 -8.00 -7.71
C PHE A 79 -10.55 -8.53 -8.90
N HIS A 80 -11.37 -7.69 -9.55
CA HIS A 80 -12.19 -8.12 -10.68
C HIS A 80 -11.37 -8.65 -11.87
N ARG A 81 -10.16 -8.09 -12.10
CA ARG A 81 -9.26 -8.58 -13.15
C ARG A 81 -8.76 -10.01 -12.90
N HIS A 82 -8.48 -10.37 -11.64
CA HIS A 82 -7.92 -11.68 -11.29
C HIS A 82 -8.97 -12.67 -10.79
N PHE A 83 -10.18 -12.19 -10.49
CA PHE A 83 -11.28 -13.07 -10.12
C PHE A 83 -11.77 -13.84 -11.36
N PRO A 84 -11.76 -15.18 -11.33
CA PRO A 84 -12.23 -15.97 -12.46
C PRO A 84 -13.71 -15.67 -12.71
N HIS A 85 -14.02 -15.17 -13.90
CA HIS A 85 -15.41 -14.99 -14.31
C HIS A 85 -16.00 -16.37 -14.55
N ASN A 86 -16.97 -16.77 -13.73
CA ASN A 86 -17.67 -18.01 -13.95
C ASN A 86 -18.55 -17.86 -15.20
N LYS A 87 -18.09 -18.42 -16.34
CA LYS A 87 -18.80 -18.38 -17.63
C LYS A 87 -20.15 -19.12 -17.62
N SER A 88 -20.56 -19.70 -16.50
CA SER A 88 -21.78 -20.50 -16.37
C SER A 88 -23.06 -19.68 -16.43
N GLU A 89 -23.06 -18.41 -16.02
CA GLU A 89 -24.27 -17.57 -16.06
C GLU A 89 -24.52 -16.99 -17.46
N ASP A 90 -23.45 -16.63 -18.18
CA ASP A 90 -23.53 -16.00 -19.50
C ASP A 90 -23.97 -16.99 -20.61
N ASN A 91 -23.64 -18.28 -20.44
CA ASN A 91 -24.09 -19.35 -21.33
C ASN A 91 -25.57 -19.71 -21.13
N ASN A 92 -26.08 -19.63 -19.90
CA ASN A 92 -27.49 -19.91 -19.59
C ASN A 92 -28.43 -18.82 -20.11
N VAL A 93 -28.00 -17.55 -20.09
CA VAL A 93 -28.76 -16.44 -20.66
C VAL A 93 -28.80 -16.53 -22.19
N LYS A 94 -27.68 -16.88 -22.84
CA LYS A 94 -27.63 -17.07 -24.31
C LYS A 94 -28.44 -18.29 -24.77
N GLN A 95 -28.41 -19.40 -24.04
CA GLN A 95 -29.28 -20.55 -24.32
C GLN A 95 -30.76 -20.20 -24.15
N ASN A 96 -31.15 -19.51 -23.08
CA ASN A 96 -32.55 -19.12 -22.87
C ASN A 96 -33.07 -18.11 -23.91
N LEU A 97 -32.21 -17.20 -24.40
CA LEU A 97 -32.56 -16.29 -25.49
C LEU A 97 -32.69 -17.01 -26.84
N HIS A 98 -31.82 -17.99 -27.12
CA HIS A 98 -31.92 -18.81 -28.33
C HIS A 98 -33.19 -19.67 -28.32
N VAL A 99 -33.51 -20.30 -27.17
CA VAL A 99 -34.73 -21.10 -26.98
C VAL A 99 -35.98 -20.23 -27.07
N ARG A 100 -35.99 -19.00 -26.56
CA ARG A 100 -37.15 -18.11 -26.69
C ARG A 100 -37.39 -17.59 -28.12
N SER A 101 -36.36 -17.54 -28.96
CA SER A 101 -36.49 -17.12 -30.36
C SER A 101 -37.17 -18.18 -31.24
N ILE A 102 -37.05 -19.47 -30.91
CA ILE A 102 -37.66 -20.57 -31.67
C ILE A 102 -39.16 -20.76 -31.38
N TYR A 103 -39.68 -20.26 -30.25
CA TYR A 103 -41.10 -20.39 -29.88
C TYR A 103 -41.97 -19.16 -30.24
N ARG A 104 -41.49 -18.22 -31.05
CA ARG A 104 -42.21 -16.98 -31.38
C ARG A 104 -42.87 -16.94 -32.76
N VAL A 105 -43.13 -18.11 -33.38
CA VAL A 105 -43.92 -18.25 -34.61
C VAL A 105 -44.93 -19.39 -34.45
N THR A 106 -46.02 -19.11 -33.76
CA THR A 106 -47.37 -19.72 -33.85
C THR A 106 -48.31 -18.78 -33.12
#